data_AF-A0A526TC43-F1
#
_entry.id   AF-A0A526TC43-F1
#
_cell.length_a   1.000
_cell.length_b   1.000
_cell.length_c   1.000
_cell.angle_alpha   90.00
_cell.angle_beta   90.00
_cell.angle_gamma   90.00
#
_symmetry.space_group_name_H-M   'P 1'
#
loop_
_entity.id
_entity.type
_entity.pdbx_description
1 polymer ?
#
loop_
_entity_poly.entity_id
_entity_poly.type
_entity_poly.pdbx_seq_one_letter_code
_entity_poly.pdbx_strand_id
1 'polypeptide(L)'
;MKAWLPSLLRLALVVLLVAFVTNPGWFEPLLKPLTENNAPVIYNQGSLLTLTLLHLRTVLIATVAATIVAVALAILVTRPAG
;
A
#
# COMPACT_ATOMS: atom_id res chain seq x y z
N MET A 1 1.44 -29.57 10.38
CA MET A 1 2.13 -28.29 10.14
C MET A 1 1.89 -27.39 11.35
N LYS A 2 2.94 -26.92 12.03
CA LYS A 2 2.82 -26.26 13.34
C LYS A 2 2.09 -24.92 13.18
N ALA A 3 1.02 -24.69 13.94
CA ALA A 3 0.10 -23.55 13.78
C ALA A 3 0.77 -22.15 13.85
N TRP A 4 2.03 -22.08 14.29
CA TRP A 4 2.79 -20.84 14.42
C TRP A 4 3.61 -20.50 13.17
N LEU A 5 3.86 -21.48 12.30
CA LEU A 5 4.60 -21.26 11.05
C LEU A 5 3.94 -20.21 10.15
N PRO A 6 2.59 -20.21 9.95
CA PRO A 6 1.93 -19.17 9.16
C PRO A 6 2.10 -17.76 9.74
N SER A 7 1.98 -17.62 11.06
CA SER A 7 2.12 -16.32 11.74
C SER A 7 3.55 -15.77 11.63
N LEU A 8 4.55 -16.66 11.75
CA LEU A 8 5.96 -16.30 11.66
C LEU A 8 6.34 -15.86 10.23
N LEU A 9 5.81 -16.55 9.22
CA LEU A 9 5.97 -16.15 7.82
C LEU A 9 5.31 -14.79 7.54
N ARG A 10 4.10 -14.54 8.05
CA ARG A 10 3.44 -13.22 7.93
C ARG A 10 4.26 -12.11 8.58
N LEU A 11 4.78 -12.35 9.79
CA LEU A 11 5.64 -11.40 10.48
C LEU A 11 6.88 -11.08 9.63
N ALA A 12 7.55 -12.11 9.11
CA ALA A 12 8.71 -11.93 8.24
C ALA A 12 8.39 -11.10 6.99
N LEU A 13 7.24 -11.35 6.35
CA LEU A 13 6.79 -10.58 5.20
C LEU A 13 6.47 -9.11 5.55
N VAL A 14 5.84 -8.86 6.71
CA VAL A 14 5.58 -7.50 7.19
C VAL A 14 6.87 -6.76 7.46
N VAL A 15 7.84 -7.39 8.12
CA VAL A 15 9.16 -6.79 8.37
C VAL A 15 9.87 -6.47 7.07
N LEU A 16 9.85 -7.39 6.10
CA LEU A 16 10.45 -7.18 4.78
C LEU A 16 9.78 -6.02 4.02
N LEU A 17 8.45 -5.93 4.06
CA LEU A 17 7.70 -4.83 3.46
C LEU A 17 8.08 -3.48 4.09
N VAL A 18 8.11 -3.41 5.42
CA VAL A 18 8.46 -2.17 6.14
C VAL A 18 9.91 -1.76 5.82
N ALA A 19 10.84 -2.71 5.80
CA ALA A 19 12.23 -2.46 5.42
C ALA A 19 12.32 -1.91 3.98
N PHE A 20 11.59 -2.48 3.03
CA PHE A 20 11.59 -2.02 1.64
C PHE A 20 11.01 -0.61 1.48
N VAL A 21 9.88 -0.31 2.13
CA VAL A 21 9.23 1.01 2.03
C VAL A 21 10.06 2.12 2.68
N THR A 22 10.74 1.81 3.79
CA THR A 22 11.56 2.79 4.52
C THR A 22 12.95 2.97 3.93
N ASN A 23 13.58 1.90 3.46
CA ASN A 23 14.94 1.94 2.93
C ASN A 23 15.09 1.06 1.68
N PRO A 24 14.55 1.51 0.52
CA PRO A 24 14.54 0.71 -0.70
C PRO A 24 15.96 0.41 -1.23
N GLY A 25 16.96 1.24 -0.91
CA GLY A 25 18.34 1.04 -1.34
C GLY A 25 18.99 -0.26 -0.85
N TRP A 26 18.53 -0.83 0.27
CA TRP A 26 19.01 -2.13 0.74
C TRP A 26 18.70 -3.28 -0.22
N PHE A 27 17.69 -3.10 -1.07
CA PHE A 27 17.25 -4.09 -2.05
C PHE A 27 17.89 -3.85 -3.43
N GLU A 28 18.68 -2.79 -3.59
CA GLU A 28 19.35 -2.46 -4.84
C GLU A 28 20.23 -3.62 -5.37
N PRO A 29 21.07 -4.30 -4.56
CA PRO A 29 21.89 -5.41 -5.06
C PRO A 29 21.08 -6.59 -5.59
N LEU A 30 19.91 -6.83 -5.00
CA LEU A 30 19.01 -7.91 -5.40
C LEU A 30 18.27 -7.56 -6.71
N LEU A 31 17.92 -6.29 -6.88
CA LEU A 31 17.13 -5.80 -8.02
C LEU A 31 18.00 -5.36 -9.21
N LYS A 32 19.28 -5.03 -8.98
CA LYS A 32 20.23 -4.59 -10.00
C LYS A 32 20.36 -5.54 -11.20
N PRO A 33 20.41 -6.87 -11.05
CA PRO A 33 20.47 -7.79 -12.19
C PRO A 33 19.24 -7.74 -13.11
N LEU A 34 18.12 -7.18 -12.62
CA LEU A 34 16.88 -7.03 -13.37
C LEU A 34 16.83 -5.70 -14.14
N THR A 35 17.84 -4.84 -14.00
CA THR A 35 17.92 -3.57 -14.72
C THR A 35 18.62 -3.74 -16.07
N GLU A 36 18.07 -3.12 -17.10
CA GLU A 36 18.66 -3.03 -18.43
C GLU A 36 19.22 -1.62 -18.67
N ASN A 37 20.22 -1.50 -19.55
CA ASN A 37 20.75 -0.20 -20.01
C ASN A 37 21.28 0.73 -18.92
N ASN A 38 21.80 0.19 -17.80
CA ASN A 38 22.27 0.97 -16.64
C ASN A 38 21.18 1.91 -16.06
N ALA A 39 19.90 1.56 -16.22
CA ALA A 39 18.82 2.31 -15.62
C ALA A 39 18.93 2.29 -14.08
N PRO A 40 18.54 3.37 -13.39
CA PRO A 40 18.49 3.37 -11.94
C PRO A 40 17.54 2.28 -11.46
N VAL A 41 18.04 1.41 -10.57
CA VAL A 41 17.29 0.27 -10.01
C VAL A 41 16.02 0.73 -9.32
N ILE A 42 16.09 1.88 -8.64
CA ILE A 42 14.98 2.49 -7.93
C ILE A 42 14.99 3.98 -8.25
N TYR A 43 13.89 4.49 -8.79
CA TYR A 43 13.76 5.90 -9.14
C TYR A 43 13.69 6.78 -7.89
N ASN A 44 14.66 7.69 -7.76
CA ASN A 44 14.74 8.63 -6.63
C ASN A 44 13.92 9.91 -6.87
N GLN A 45 12.64 9.78 -7.18
CA GLN A 45 11.71 10.93 -7.35
C GLN A 45 11.02 11.34 -6.05
N GLY A 46 11.49 10.80 -4.92
CA GLY A 46 10.93 11.08 -3.59
C GLY A 46 11.02 9.86 -2.67
N SER A 47 10.68 10.07 -1.40
CA SER A 47 10.60 8.98 -0.43
C SER A 47 9.42 8.06 -0.73
N LEU A 48 9.67 6.76 -0.94
CA LEU A 48 8.62 5.75 -1.13
C LEU A 48 7.64 5.71 0.04
N LEU A 49 8.14 5.84 1.28
CA LEU A 49 7.29 5.94 2.47
C LEU A 49 6.34 7.14 2.39
N THR A 50 6.85 8.32 2.00
CA THR A 50 6.04 9.54 1.89
C THR A 50 4.96 9.37 0.81
N LEU A 51 5.34 8.86 -0.38
CA LEU A 51 4.39 8.59 -1.46
C LEU A 51 3.33 7.58 -1.04
N THR A 52 3.73 6.53 -0.31
CA THR A 52 2.81 5.51 0.22
C THR A 52 1.81 6.14 1.20
N LEU A 53 2.28 6.97 2.14
CA LEU A 53 1.40 7.64 3.12
C LEU A 53 0.46 8.64 2.44
N LEU A 54 0.95 9.40 1.45
CA LEU A 54 0.11 10.30 0.66
C LEU A 54 -0.97 9.52 -0.08
N HIS A 55 -0.62 8.39 -0.70
CA HIS A 55 -1.58 7.53 -1.37
C HIS A 55 -2.64 7.01 -0.40
N LEU A 56 -2.22 6.45 0.75
CA LEU A 56 -3.15 5.96 1.78
C LEU A 56 -4.10 7.07 2.28
N ARG A 57 -3.57 8.27 2.50
CA ARG A 57 -4.39 9.44 2.84
C ARG A 57 -5.41 9.75 1.75
N THR A 58 -5.00 9.79 0.47
CA THR A 58 -5.92 10.08 -0.63
C THR A 58 -7.02 9.04 -0.77
N VAL A 59 -6.67 7.76 -0.65
CA VAL A 59 -7.62 6.66 -0.72
C VAL A 59 -8.58 6.73 0.46
N LEU A 60 -8.09 6.93 1.68
CA LEU A 60 -8.93 7.07 2.87
C LEU A 60 -9.97 8.18 2.70
N ILE A 61 -9.55 9.36 2.27
CA ILE A 61 -10.46 10.51 2.05
C ILE A 61 -11.49 10.16 0.98
N ALA A 62 -11.06 9.58 -0.15
CA ALA A 62 -11.96 9.20 -1.24
C ALA A 62 -12.97 8.14 -0.80
N THR A 63 -12.54 7.12 -0.06
CA THR A 63 -13.41 6.06 0.45
C THR A 63 -14.44 6.63 1.43
N VAL A 64 -14.03 7.48 2.37
CA VAL A 64 -14.96 8.12 3.33
C VAL A 64 -15.99 8.97 2.58
N ALA A 65 -15.56 9.79 1.63
CA ALA A 65 -16.48 10.59 0.81
C ALA A 65 -17.45 9.70 0.02
N ALA A 66 -16.95 8.63 -0.59
CA ALA A 66 -17.76 7.66 -1.31
C ALA A 66 -18.77 6.96 -0.38
N THR A 67 -18.38 6.59 0.84
CA THR A 67 -19.29 6.00 1.83
C THR A 67 -20.43 6.94 2.17
N ILE A 68 -20.15 8.23 2.40
CA ILE A 68 -21.17 9.24 2.70
C ILE A 68 -22.19 9.32 1.56
N VAL A 69 -21.70 9.49 0.32
CA VAL A 69 -22.56 9.62 -0.86
C VAL A 69 -23.36 8.34 -1.10
N ALA A 70 -22.71 7.18 -1.07
CA ALA A 70 -23.35 5.90 -1.32
C ALA A 70 -24.44 5.58 -0.30
N VAL A 71 -24.17 5.81 1.00
CA VAL A 71 -25.16 5.57 2.06
C VAL A 71 -26.32 6.56 1.96
N ALA A 72 -26.05 7.84 1.68
CA ALA A 72 -27.11 8.84 1.49
C ALA A 72 -28.06 8.45 0.33
N LEU A 73 -27.50 8.02 -0.80
CA LEU A 73 -28.30 7.54 -1.93
C LEU A 73 -29.02 6.23 -1.63
N ALA A 74 -28.37 5.31 -0.91
CA ALA A 74 -29.00 4.06 -0.51
C ALA A 74 -30.23 4.32 0.38
N ILE A 75 -30.16 5.28 1.30
CA ILE A 75 -31.31 5.71 2.10
C ILE A 75 -32.38 6.27 1.17
N LEU A 76 -32.04 7.30 0.37
CA LEU A 76 -32.95 8.02 -0.55
C LEU A 76 -33.79 7.09 -1.43
N VAL A 77 -33.20 5.99 -1.89
CA VAL A 77 -33.85 5.05 -2.81
C VAL A 77 -34.63 3.96 -2.08
N THR A 78 -34.33 3.68 -0.81
CA THR A 78 -34.94 2.57 -0.06
C THR A 78 -36.04 3.00 0.89
N ARG A 79 -36.13 4.27 1.31
CA ARG A 79 -37.17 4.73 2.24
C ARG A 79 -38.31 5.48 1.53
N PRO A 80 -39.55 5.35 2.03
CA PRO A 80 -40.74 5.91 1.38
C PRO A 80 -40.79 7.45 1.32
N ALA A 81 -39.98 8.16 2.13
CA ALA A 81 -39.83 9.61 2.07
C ALA A 81 -38.53 10.05 1.36
N GLY A 82 -37.71 9.11 0.90
CA GLY A 82 -36.26 9.26 0.84
C GLY A 82 -35.59 8.73 2.10
#